data_AF-A0A7D5P1I9-F1
#
_entry.id   AF-A0A7D5P1I9-F1
#
_cell.length_a   1.000
_cell.length_b   1.000
_cell.length_c   1.000
_cell.angle_alpha   90.00
_cell.angle_beta   90.00
_cell.angle_gamma   90.00
#
_symmetry.space_group_name_H-M   'P 1'
#
loop_
_entity.id
_entity.type
_entity.pdbx_description
1 polymer ?
#
loop_
_entity_poly.entity_id
_entity_poly.type
_entity_poly.pdbx_seq_one_letter_code
_entity_poly.pdbx_strand_id
1 'polypeptide(L)'
;MPEAFIPFIDEMASAALSGRKTMTSRTRRYGRPGDTFRIEGRRFRLISVRKECLVAVAYLYYEAEGFDSPQAFIDCWNMLHPRRRYRHDQMVWVHRFRMLPEEDPETIAEEVSERGPFWPGQEHPYEGPLFEEVLHE
;
A
#
# COMPACT_ATOMS: atom_id res chain seq x y z
N MET A 1 8.06 -10.76 -1.89
CA MET A 1 7.73 -9.63 -0.99
C MET A 1 6.40 -9.94 -0.33
N PRO A 2 6.21 -9.70 0.99
CA PRO A 2 4.92 -9.96 1.63
C PRO A 2 3.84 -9.04 1.07
N GLU A 3 2.68 -9.62 0.75
CA GLU A 3 1.51 -8.89 0.25
C GLU A 3 0.56 -8.54 1.40
N ALA A 4 0.33 -7.25 1.61
CA ALA A 4 -0.64 -6.75 2.58
C ALA A 4 -2.03 -6.65 1.95
N PHE A 5 -3.08 -6.91 2.73
CA PHE A 5 -4.46 -6.64 2.32
C PHE A 5 -4.94 -5.34 2.98
N ILE A 6 -5.32 -4.35 2.17
CA ILE A 6 -5.88 -3.08 2.63
C ILE A 6 -7.24 -2.89 1.94
N PRO A 7 -8.36 -2.85 2.67
CA PRO A 7 -9.67 -2.68 2.07
C PRO A 7 -9.90 -1.23 1.65
N PHE A 8 -10.49 -1.05 0.46
CA PHE A 8 -10.95 0.23 -0.09
C PHE A 8 -12.41 0.09 -0.53
N ILE A 9 -13.18 1.16 -0.39
CA ILE A 9 -14.46 1.31 -1.11
C ILE A 9 -14.17 1.78 -2.55
N ASP A 10 -15.10 1.55 -3.46
CA ASP A 10 -14.92 1.76 -4.91
C ASP A 10 -14.43 3.18 -5.26
N GLU A 11 -14.98 4.21 -4.60
CA GLU A 11 -14.56 5.60 -4.82
C GLU A 11 -13.11 5.85 -4.38
N MET A 12 -12.69 5.24 -3.27
CA MET A 12 -11.32 5.36 -2.78
C MET A 12 -10.33 4.52 -3.61
N ALA A 13 -10.77 3.37 -4.12
CA ALA A 13 -9.99 2.56 -5.05
C ALA A 13 -9.73 3.35 -6.35
N SER A 14 -10.79 3.93 -6.93
CA SER A 14 -10.70 4.82 -8.09
C SER A 14 -9.79 6.04 -7.85
N ALA A 15 -9.85 6.65 -6.66
CA ALA A 15 -8.98 7.75 -6.29
C ALA A 15 -7.50 7.33 -6.17
N ALA A 16 -7.23 6.13 -5.68
CA ALA A 16 -5.87 5.60 -5.60
C ALA A 16 -5.31 5.24 -6.99
N LEU A 17 -6.14 4.64 -7.85
CA LEU A 17 -5.79 4.28 -9.22
C LEU A 17 -5.52 5.50 -10.12
N SER A 18 -6.20 6.63 -9.87
CA SER A 18 -5.93 7.90 -10.55
C SER A 18 -4.75 8.70 -9.97
N GLY A 19 -4.11 8.20 -8.89
CA GLY A 19 -3.02 8.90 -8.21
C GLY A 19 -3.46 10.07 -7.32
N ARG A 20 -4.76 10.40 -7.27
CA ARG A 20 -5.31 11.44 -6.40
C ARG A 20 -5.16 11.08 -4.92
N LYS A 21 -5.31 9.80 -4.58
CA LYS A 21 -5.13 9.27 -3.22
C LYS A 21 -3.78 8.55 -3.11
N THR A 22 -2.93 9.04 -2.22
CA THR A 22 -1.59 8.47 -1.92
C THR A 22 -1.44 8.07 -0.45
N MET A 23 -2.51 8.25 0.33
CA MET A 23 -2.55 7.98 1.76
C MET A 23 -3.89 7.37 2.15
N THR A 24 -3.88 6.49 3.15
CA THR A 24 -5.10 5.99 3.79
C THR A 24 -4.93 5.91 5.31
N SER A 25 -5.99 6.21 6.05
CA SER A 25 -6.02 6.15 7.52
C SER A 25 -6.97 5.06 8.00
N ARG A 26 -6.54 4.32 9.03
CA ARG A 26 -7.26 3.16 9.56
C ARG A 26 -7.11 3.07 11.08
N THR A 27 -8.10 2.49 11.74
CA THR A 27 -8.04 2.20 13.18
C THR A 27 -7.07 1.06 13.53
N ARG A 28 -6.69 0.25 12.54
CA ARG A 28 -5.74 -0.87 12.67
C ARG A 28 -4.54 -0.67 11.73
N ARG A 29 -3.42 -1.27 12.10
CA ARG A 29 -2.21 -1.28 11.26
C ARG A 29 -2.34 -2.37 10.20
N TYR A 30 -2.16 -1.99 8.95
CA TYR A 30 -1.97 -2.89 7.81
C TYR A 30 -0.52 -2.83 7.31
N GLY A 31 0.12 -3.98 7.21
CA GLY A 31 1.48 -4.10 6.68
C GLY A 31 2.56 -3.27 7.39
N ARG A 32 3.69 -3.19 6.72
CA ARG A 32 4.91 -2.48 7.10
C ARG A 32 5.43 -1.66 5.91
N PRO A 33 6.24 -0.62 6.16
CA PRO A 33 6.97 0.03 5.07
C PRO A 33 7.74 -1.01 4.25
N GLY A 34 7.61 -0.94 2.93
CA GLY A 34 8.18 -1.91 2.00
C GLY A 34 7.18 -2.94 1.46
N ASP A 35 6.13 -3.28 2.22
CA ASP A 35 5.13 -4.26 1.78
C ASP A 35 4.36 -3.74 0.56
N THR A 36 3.92 -4.67 -0.29
CA THR A 36 3.11 -4.38 -1.46
C THR A 36 1.65 -4.77 -1.24
N PHE A 37 0.73 -4.12 -1.94
CA PHE A 37 -0.68 -4.51 -1.96
C PHE A 37 -1.27 -4.23 -3.34
N ARG A 38 -2.45 -4.80 -3.62
CA ARG A 38 -3.14 -4.62 -4.90
C ARG A 38 -4.48 -3.90 -4.72
N ILE A 39 -4.79 -3.03 -5.66
CA ILE A 39 -6.14 -2.48 -5.89
C ILE A 39 -6.46 -2.80 -7.35
N GLU A 40 -7.50 -3.60 -7.59
CA GLU A 40 -7.95 -3.97 -8.94
C GLU A 40 -6.79 -4.45 -9.85
N GLY A 41 -5.91 -5.31 -9.30
CA GLY A 41 -4.74 -5.85 -10.03
C GLY A 41 -3.53 -4.91 -10.12
N ARG A 42 -3.68 -3.61 -9.92
CA ARG A 42 -2.56 -2.65 -9.88
C ARG A 42 -1.81 -2.75 -8.56
N ARG A 43 -0.48 -2.79 -8.64
CA ARG A 43 0.40 -2.92 -7.46
C ARG A 43 0.75 -1.57 -6.87
N PHE A 44 0.75 -1.52 -5.55
CA PHE A 44 1.16 -0.38 -4.76
C PHE A 44 2.17 -0.83 -3.71
N ARG A 45 3.05 0.09 -3.30
CA ARG A 45 4.02 -0.15 -2.23
C ARG A 45 3.77 0.81 -1.07
N LEU A 46 3.74 0.28 0.15
CA LEU A 46 3.72 1.07 1.38
C LEU A 46 5.07 1.76 1.56
N ILE A 47 5.05 3.09 1.60
CA ILE A 47 6.23 3.94 1.82
C ILE A 47 6.45 4.16 3.31
N SER A 48 5.37 4.42 4.06
CA SER A 48 5.45 4.65 5.50
C SER A 48 4.17 4.22 6.20
N VAL A 49 4.32 3.68 7.41
CA VAL A 49 3.21 3.30 8.28
C VAL A 49 3.47 3.87 9.66
N ARG A 50 2.69 4.86 10.09
CA ARG A 50 2.87 5.55 11.38
C ARG A 50 1.56 5.84 12.09
N LYS A 51 1.62 6.13 13.38
CA LYS A 51 0.48 6.69 14.10
C LYS A 51 0.42 8.20 13.90
N GLU A 52 -0.79 8.73 13.76
CA GLU A 52 -1.06 10.15 13.60
C GLU A 52 -2.38 10.52 14.30
N CYS A 53 -2.50 11.77 14.75
CA CYS A 53 -3.78 12.28 15.24
C CYS A 53 -4.77 12.43 14.08
N LEU A 54 -6.00 11.98 14.25
CA LEU A 54 -6.99 12.06 13.17
C LEU A 54 -7.31 13.51 12.77
N VAL A 55 -7.19 14.47 13.68
CA VAL A 55 -7.29 15.90 13.33
C VAL A 55 -6.22 16.34 12.33
N ALA A 56 -4.97 15.88 12.49
CA ALA A 56 -3.92 16.17 11.53
C ALA A 56 -4.20 15.52 10.18
N VAL A 57 -4.77 14.32 10.16
CA VAL A 57 -5.22 13.67 8.91
C VAL A 57 -6.30 14.51 8.22
N ALA A 58 -7.35 14.90 8.95
CA ALA A 58 -8.46 15.65 8.40
C ALA A 58 -8.05 17.04 7.88
N TYR A 59 -7.16 17.75 8.56
CA TYR A 59 -6.86 19.15 8.21
C TYR A 59 -5.57 19.33 7.41
N LEU A 60 -4.60 18.41 7.51
CA LEU A 60 -3.30 18.54 6.83
C LEU A 60 -3.10 17.51 5.71
N TYR A 61 -3.84 16.39 5.72
CA TYR A 61 -3.62 15.30 4.77
C TYR A 61 -4.88 14.87 4.01
N TYR A 62 -5.96 15.66 4.04
CA TYR A 62 -7.22 15.33 3.35
C TYR A 62 -7.02 15.17 1.84
N GLU A 63 -6.18 15.99 1.21
CA GLU A 63 -5.85 15.88 -0.21
C GLU A 63 -5.13 14.56 -0.52
N ALA A 64 -4.17 14.17 0.32
CA ALA A 64 -3.45 12.90 0.17
C ALA A 64 -4.37 11.69 0.40
N GLU A 65 -5.42 11.86 1.22
CA GLU A 65 -6.51 10.91 1.39
C GLU A 65 -7.51 10.90 0.22
N GLY A 66 -7.37 11.82 -0.74
CA GLY A 66 -8.19 11.90 -1.94
C GLY A 66 -9.47 12.73 -1.79
N PHE A 67 -9.53 13.63 -0.82
CA PHE A 67 -10.68 14.51 -0.57
C PHE A 67 -10.39 15.96 -0.95
N ASP A 68 -11.44 16.71 -1.30
CA ASP A 68 -11.32 18.13 -1.67
C ASP A 68 -11.36 19.08 -0.46
N SER A 69 -11.77 18.59 0.71
CA SER A 69 -11.83 19.40 1.92
C SER A 69 -11.71 18.54 3.20
N PRO A 70 -11.33 19.17 4.34
CA PRO A 70 -11.38 18.51 5.65
C PRO A 70 -12.77 17.96 6.02
N GLN A 71 -13.83 18.69 5.67
CA GLN A 71 -15.20 18.28 5.99
C GLN A 71 -15.61 17.03 5.22
N ALA A 72 -15.28 16.96 3.91
CA ALA A 72 -15.54 15.77 3.10
C ALA A 72 -14.85 14.51 3.66
N PHE A 73 -13.62 14.66 4.17
CA PHE A 73 -12.93 13.58 4.87
C PHE A 73 -13.68 13.15 6.14
N ILE A 74 -14.12 14.11 6.98
CA ILE A 74 -14.82 13.83 8.25
C ILE A 74 -16.14 13.10 7.99
N ASP A 75 -16.90 13.52 6.98
CA ASP A 75 -18.19 12.93 6.62
C ASP A 75 -18.00 11.48 6.13
N CYS A 76 -17.01 11.26 5.26
CA CYS A 76 -16.65 9.92 4.81
C CYS A 76 -16.16 9.04 5.99
N TRP A 77 -15.34 9.58 6.89
CA TRP A 77 -14.88 8.85 8.06
C TRP A 77 -16.05 8.40 8.95
N ASN A 78 -17.04 9.27 9.16
CA ASN A 78 -18.24 8.96 9.93
C ASN A 78 -19.11 7.89 9.27
N MET A 79 -19.23 7.92 7.94
CA MET A 79 -19.93 6.90 7.16
C MET A 79 -19.25 5.53 7.28
N LEU A 80 -17.92 5.48 7.18
CA LEU A 80 -17.14 4.25 7.28
C LEU A 80 -17.02 3.71 8.70
N HIS A 81 -17.11 4.57 9.72
CA HIS A 81 -16.96 4.22 11.13
C HIS A 81 -18.16 4.66 11.98
N PRO A 82 -19.38 4.17 11.71
CA PRO A 82 -20.62 4.72 12.29
C PRO A 82 -20.68 4.60 13.82
N ARG A 83 -19.98 3.62 14.41
CA ARG A 83 -19.93 3.40 15.86
C ARG A 83 -18.92 4.30 16.58
N ARG A 84 -17.73 4.49 16.01
CA ARG A 84 -16.65 5.28 16.65
C ARG A 84 -16.74 6.77 16.30
N ARG A 85 -17.20 7.07 15.08
CA ARG A 85 -17.24 8.41 14.48
C ARG A 85 -15.88 9.10 14.50
N TYR A 86 -15.86 10.32 13.97
CA TYR A 86 -14.71 11.20 14.02
C TYR A 86 -14.54 11.73 15.44
N ARG A 87 -13.31 11.67 15.93
CA ARG A 87 -12.86 12.34 17.15
C ARG A 87 -11.49 12.96 16.88
N HIS A 88 -11.30 14.22 17.21
CA HIS A 88 -10.07 14.94 16.85
C HIS A 88 -8.83 14.36 17.56
N ASP A 89 -9.01 13.82 18.77
CA ASP A 89 -7.97 13.28 19.65
C ASP A 89 -7.57 11.83 19.35
N GLN A 90 -8.29 11.14 18.44
CA GLN A 90 -8.05 9.73 18.23
C GLN A 90 -6.81 9.46 17.36
N MET A 91 -5.99 8.53 17.82
CA MET A 91 -4.81 8.07 17.07
C MET A 91 -5.22 7.02 16.03
N VAL A 92 -4.78 7.22 14.80
CA VAL A 92 -5.00 6.31 13.68
C VAL A 92 -3.69 5.89 13.05
N TRP A 93 -3.70 4.76 12.35
CA TRP A 93 -2.59 4.34 11.51
C TRP A 93 -2.73 4.98 10.15
N VAL A 94 -1.71 5.73 9.75
CA VAL A 94 -1.58 6.35 8.43
C VAL A 94 -0.63 5.51 7.59
N HIS A 95 -1.12 5.11 6.43
CA HIS A 95 -0.42 4.34 5.42
C HIS A 95 -0.22 5.21 4.20
N ARG A 96 1.01 5.66 3.96
CA ARG A 96 1.38 6.30 2.70
C ARG A 96 1.85 5.25 1.72
N PHE A 97 1.44 5.40 0.47
CA PHE A 97 1.75 4.46 -0.58
C PHE A 97 1.97 5.17 -1.90
N ARG A 98 2.63 4.47 -2.83
CA ARG A 98 2.70 4.85 -4.24
C ARG A 98 2.29 3.68 -5.10
N MET A 99 1.71 3.99 -6.24
CA MET A 99 1.54 3.03 -7.32
C MET A 99 2.93 2.63 -7.84
N LEU A 100 3.11 1.33 -8.10
CA LEU A 100 4.28 0.84 -8.81
C LEU A 100 4.01 0.90 -10.32
N PRO A 101 5.05 1.10 -11.14
CA PRO A 101 4.91 0.91 -12.58
C PRO A 101 4.36 -0.49 -12.86
N GLU A 102 3.61 -0.62 -13.95
CA GLU A 102 3.25 -1.95 -14.45
C GLU A 102 4.56 -2.71 -14.69
N GLU A 103 4.55 -4.02 -14.40
CA GLU A 103 5.70 -4.84 -14.74
C GLU A 103 5.76 -4.94 -16.25
N ASP A 104 6.61 -4.12 -16.85
CA ASP A 104 7.13 -4.41 -18.17
C ASP A 104 8.01 -5.66 -18.02
N PRO A 105 7.74 -6.75 -18.75
CA PRO A 105 8.61 -7.93 -18.78
C PRO A 105 10.09 -7.57 -19.02
N GLU A 106 10.39 -6.49 -19.74
CA GLU A 106 11.76 -6.02 -19.96
C GLU A 106 12.42 -5.49 -18.68
N THR A 107 11.69 -4.77 -17.82
CA THR A 107 12.22 -4.25 -16.55
C THR A 107 12.52 -5.36 -15.55
N ILE A 108 11.73 -6.44 -15.53
CA ILE A 108 12.01 -7.63 -14.72
C ILE A 108 13.30 -8.31 -15.22
N ALA A 109 13.47 -8.43 -16.54
CA ALA A 109 14.67 -9.02 -17.12
C ALA A 109 15.93 -8.20 -16.80
N GLU A 110 15.83 -6.87 -16.77
CA GLU A 110 16.93 -5.99 -16.34
C GLU A 110 17.28 -6.13 -14.85
N GLU A 111 16.30 -6.17 -13.93
CA GLU A 111 16.59 -6.37 -12.49
C GLU A 111 17.21 -7.74 -12.20
N VAL A 112 16.86 -8.78 -12.98
CA VAL A 112 17.48 -10.11 -12.90
C VAL A 112 18.89 -10.11 -13.51
N SER A 113 19.10 -9.36 -14.57
CA SER A 113 20.41 -9.16 -15.23
C SER A 113 21.40 -8.39 -14.34
N GLU A 114 20.96 -7.31 -13.70
CA GLU A 114 21.79 -6.47 -12.81
C GLU A 114 22.20 -7.16 -11.51
N ARG A 115 21.45 -8.18 -11.08
CA ARG A 115 21.84 -9.04 -9.95
C ARG A 115 23.05 -9.93 -10.26
N GLY A 116 23.51 -9.95 -11.50
CA GLY A 116 24.66 -10.73 -11.95
C GLY A 116 24.43 -12.23 -11.85
N PRO A 117 25.26 -13.05 -12.53
CA PRO A 117 25.17 -14.50 -12.40
C PRO A 117 25.46 -14.91 -10.94
N PHE A 118 24.55 -15.69 -10.37
CA PHE A 118 24.76 -16.36 -9.10
C PHE A 118 25.85 -17.43 -9.29
N TRP A 119 27.02 -17.21 -8.69
CA TRP A 119 28.12 -18.18 -8.74
C TRP A 119 27.89 -19.29 -7.71
N PRO A 120 28.11 -20.57 -8.06
CA PRO A 120 27.97 -21.67 -7.11
C PRO A 120 28.98 -21.50 -5.97
N GLY A 121 28.47 -21.20 -4.76
CA GLY A 121 29.29 -20.97 -3.56
C GLY A 121 28.82 -19.81 -2.65
N GLN A 122 27.85 -19.00 -3.05
CA GLN A 122 27.21 -18.05 -2.13
C GLN A 122 26.09 -18.75 -1.32
N GLU A 123 26.15 -18.65 0.01
CA GLU A 123 25.13 -19.22 0.89
C GLU A 123 23.77 -18.54 0.66
N HIS A 124 22.77 -19.37 0.38
CA HIS A 124 21.39 -18.96 0.11
C HIS A 124 20.65 -18.78 1.45
N PRO A 125 20.00 -17.64 1.75
CA PRO A 125 19.09 -17.55 2.90
C PRO A 125 17.68 -18.11 2.60
N TYR A 126 17.48 -18.80 1.48
CA TYR A 126 16.16 -19.25 1.03
C TYR A 126 16.17 -20.74 0.65
N GLU A 127 15.59 -21.58 1.50
CA GLU A 127 15.32 -23.00 1.26
C GLU A 127 13.90 -23.18 0.67
N GLY A 128 13.68 -22.67 -0.54
CA GLY A 128 12.45 -22.92 -1.31
C GLY A 128 12.79 -23.59 -2.65
N PRO A 129 11.86 -24.34 -3.27
CA PRO A 129 12.14 -25.09 -4.48
C PRO A 129 12.56 -24.18 -5.63
N LEU A 130 13.57 -24.64 -6.39
CA LEU A 130 14.11 -23.95 -7.55
C LEU A 130 13.03 -23.89 -8.65
N PHE A 131 12.95 -22.75 -9.33
CA PHE A 131 11.93 -22.43 -10.34
C PHE A 131 11.91 -23.41 -11.54
N GLU A 132 12.93 -24.25 -11.70
CA GLU A 132 13.00 -25.27 -12.76
C GLU A 132 12.19 -26.56 -12.47
N GLU A 133 11.71 -26.80 -11.25
CA GLU A 133 10.93 -28.01 -10.93
C GLU A 133 9.40 -27.87 -11.13
N VAL A 134 8.90 -26.71 -11.57
CA VAL A 134 7.44 -26.46 -11.70
C VAL A 134 6.94 -26.55 -13.15
N LEU A 135 7.80 -26.82 -14.12
CA LEU A 135 7.41 -26.89 -15.54
C LEU A 135 7.21 -28.30 -16.11
N HIS A 136 7.29 -29.34 -15.27
CA HIS A 136 7.01 -30.71 -15.71
C HIS A 136 6.33 -31.54 -14.61
N GLU A 137 5.09 -31.20 -14.24
CA GLU A 137 4.08 -32.16 -13.77
C GLU A 137 2.66 -31.71 -14.16
#